data_AF-A0AAD3ZVK0-F1
#
_entry.id   AF-A0AAD3ZVK0-F1
#
_cell.length_a   1.000
_cell.length_b   1.000
_cell.length_c   1.000
_cell.angle_alpha   90.00
_cell.angle_beta   90.00
_cell.angle_gamma   90.00
#
_symmetry.space_group_name_H-M   'P 1'
#
loop_
_entity.id
_entity.type
_entity.pdbx_description
1 polymer ?
#
loop_
_entity_poly.entity_id
_entity_poly.type
_entity_poly.pdbx_seq_one_letter_code
_entity_poly.pdbx_strand_id
1 'polypeptide(L)'
;MSHHCNHCDFQTEQLLPQDYVITPQGKRVTTQSVTSTFSSLYHINDQQLHQALKHQTPEATIIQQMLNQLTGQLHPHHCHQCARPFSLDLQRDKHACPHCWSQDISSANMDNTCPKCHQGQVS
;
A
#
# COMPACT_ATOMS: atom_id res chain seq x y z
N MET A 1 9.36 6.19 13.77
CA MET A 1 10.33 5.53 14.65
C MET A 1 11.17 4.61 13.79
N SER A 2 12.50 4.65 13.90
CA SER A 2 13.38 3.73 13.19
C SER A 2 13.53 2.44 14.00
N HIS A 3 13.39 1.30 13.35
CA HIS A 3 13.66 -0.01 13.91
C HIS A 3 15.04 -0.47 13.46
N HIS A 4 15.77 -1.06 14.38
CA HIS A 4 17.14 -1.51 14.14
C HIS A 4 17.25 -3.00 14.38
N CYS A 5 18.06 -3.67 13.56
CA CYS A 5 18.41 -5.05 13.85
C CYS A 5 19.36 -5.11 15.05
N ASN A 6 19.07 -5.96 16.02
CA ASN A 6 19.94 -6.18 17.18
C ASN A 6 21.22 -7.00 16.89
N HIS A 7 21.42 -7.45 15.64
CA HIS A 7 22.53 -8.32 15.25
C HIS A 7 23.40 -7.76 14.12
N CYS A 8 22.85 -6.88 13.27
CA CYS A 8 23.60 -6.27 12.18
C CYS A 8 23.20 -4.80 12.01
N ASP A 9 23.89 -4.09 11.11
CA ASP A 9 23.68 -2.69 10.75
C ASP A 9 22.39 -2.42 9.94
N PHE A 10 21.44 -3.36 9.89
CA PHE A 10 20.16 -3.14 9.21
C PHE A 10 19.27 -2.19 10.01
N GLN A 11 18.72 -1.20 9.32
CA GLN A 11 17.75 -0.25 9.84
C GLN A 11 16.60 -0.12 8.86
N THR A 12 15.38 -0.05 9.40
CA THR A 12 14.17 0.23 8.64
C THR A 12 13.32 1.23 9.40
N GLU A 13 12.40 1.90 8.73
CA GLU A 13 11.40 2.73 9.41
C GLU A 13 10.11 1.93 9.58
N GLN A 14 9.36 2.21 10.66
CA GLN A 14 8.01 1.68 10.76
C GLN A 14 7.17 2.24 9.62
N LEU A 15 6.88 1.40 8.64
CA LEU A 15 6.04 1.77 7.52
C LEU A 15 4.61 1.32 7.86
N LEU A 16 3.68 2.26 7.84
CA LEU A 16 2.26 1.95 7.92
C LEU A 16 1.72 1.66 6.52
N PRO A 17 0.66 0.84 6.40
CA PRO A 17 -0.07 0.74 5.15
C PRO A 17 -0.50 2.12 4.65
N GLN A 18 -0.36 2.35 3.34
CA GLN A 18 -0.70 3.62 2.70
C GLN A 18 -1.82 3.42 1.70
N ASP A 19 -2.90 4.18 1.85
CA ASP A 19 -3.96 4.20 0.85
C ASP A 19 -3.46 4.88 -0.42
N TYR A 20 -3.97 4.43 -1.56
CA TYR A 20 -3.63 5.01 -2.86
C TYR A 20 -4.85 5.16 -3.77
N VAL A 21 -4.71 6.05 -4.75
CA VAL A 21 -5.62 6.20 -5.87
C VAL A 21 -4.85 5.96 -7.17
N ILE A 22 -5.43 5.21 -8.10
CA ILE A 22 -4.95 5.04 -9.47
C ILE A 22 -5.37 6.29 -10.24
N THR A 23 -4.43 6.99 -10.86
CA THR A 23 -4.71 8.14 -11.72
C THR A 23 -5.29 7.70 -13.07
N PRO A 24 -5.89 8.61 -13.85
CA PRO A 24 -6.34 8.30 -15.21
C PRO A 24 -5.25 7.73 -16.13
N GLN A 25 -3.97 7.99 -15.83
CA GLN A 25 -2.80 7.46 -16.56
C GLN A 25 -2.36 6.07 -16.04
N GLY A 26 -3.11 5.46 -15.13
CA GLY A 26 -2.81 4.14 -14.56
C GLY A 26 -1.72 4.14 -13.47
N LYS A 27 -1.31 5.30 -12.96
CA LYS A 27 -0.28 5.39 -11.92
C LYS A 27 -0.90 5.36 -10.53
N ARG A 28 -0.31 4.63 -9.58
CA ARG A 28 -0.71 4.70 -8.17
C ARG A 28 -0.09 5.92 -7.51
N VAL A 29 -0.91 6.72 -6.83
CA VAL A 29 -0.47 7.86 -6.01
C VAL A 29 -0.99 7.64 -4.59
N THR A 30 -0.08 7.67 -3.61
CA THR A 30 -0.44 7.50 -2.20
C THR A 30 -1.13 8.74 -1.65
N THR A 31 -2.02 8.56 -0.68
CA THR A 31 -2.84 9.65 -0.15
C THR A 31 -3.19 9.43 1.32
N GLN A 32 -3.47 10.54 2.01
CA GLN A 32 -4.04 10.57 3.36
C GLN A 32 -5.58 10.57 3.33
N SER A 33 -6.18 10.88 2.18
CA SER A 33 -7.63 10.91 1.99
C SER A 33 -7.98 10.43 0.59
N VAL A 34 -8.41 9.17 0.49
CA VAL A 34 -8.89 8.56 -0.74
C VAL A 34 -9.98 9.41 -1.39
N THR A 35 -10.94 9.88 -0.59
CA THR A 35 -12.09 10.66 -1.06
C THR A 35 -11.67 12.00 -1.67
N SER A 36 -10.83 12.77 -0.98
CA SER A 36 -10.35 14.07 -1.46
C SER A 36 -9.50 13.93 -2.72
N THR A 37 -8.58 12.96 -2.74
CA THR A 37 -7.70 12.74 -3.90
C THR A 37 -8.49 12.23 -5.10
N PHE A 38 -9.43 11.31 -4.89
CA PHE A 38 -10.28 10.79 -5.96
C PHE A 38 -11.19 11.88 -6.55
N SER A 39 -11.83 12.69 -5.69
CA SER A 39 -12.60 13.88 -6.08
C SER A 39 -11.78 14.82 -6.97
N SER A 40 -10.54 15.12 -6.56
CA SER A 40 -9.63 15.98 -7.33
C SER A 40 -9.20 15.39 -8.67
N LEU A 41 -8.92 14.08 -8.74
CA LEU A 41 -8.44 13.41 -9.96
C LEU A 41 -9.53 13.16 -10.99
N TYR A 42 -10.77 12.92 -10.54
CA TYR A 42 -11.89 12.51 -11.38
C TYR A 42 -12.98 13.58 -11.51
N HIS A 43 -12.77 14.76 -10.91
CA HIS A 43 -13.72 15.88 -10.92
C HIS A 43 -15.11 15.51 -10.40
N ILE A 44 -15.18 14.63 -9.40
CA ILE A 44 -16.41 14.18 -8.76
C ILE A 44 -16.60 14.98 -7.47
N ASN A 45 -17.70 15.69 -7.32
CA ASN A 45 -17.92 16.51 -6.14
C ASN A 45 -18.22 15.66 -4.88
N ASP A 46 -18.02 16.26 -3.71
CA ASP A 46 -18.15 15.55 -2.43
C ASP A 46 -19.56 15.02 -2.15
N GLN A 47 -20.59 15.65 -2.70
CA GLN A 47 -21.98 15.21 -2.55
C GLN A 47 -22.22 13.91 -3.31
N GLN A 48 -21.76 13.82 -4.56
CA GLN A 48 -21.83 12.60 -5.36
C GLN A 48 -21.03 11.47 -4.72
N LEU A 49 -19.86 11.79 -4.16
CA LEU A 49 -19.03 10.81 -3.45
C LEU A 49 -19.72 10.29 -2.18
N HIS A 50 -20.36 11.18 -1.40
CA HIS A 50 -21.13 10.79 -0.23
C HIS A 50 -22.34 9.91 -0.58
N GLN A 51 -23.02 10.20 -1.69
CA GLN A 51 -24.11 9.36 -2.18
C GLN A 51 -23.61 7.98 -2.61
N ALA A 52 -22.44 7.91 -3.24
CA ALA A 52 -21.76 6.66 -3.63
C ALA A 52 -21.46 5.78 -2.42
N LEU A 53 -20.81 6.35 -1.41
CA LEU A 53 -20.49 5.64 -0.16
C LEU A 53 -21.73 5.13 0.58
N LYS A 54 -22.87 5.81 0.40
CA LYS A 54 -24.16 5.45 1.02
C LYS A 54 -25.09 4.62 0.10
N HIS A 55 -24.66 4.28 -1.11
CA HIS A 55 -25.43 3.49 -2.09
C HIS A 55 -26.83 4.06 -2.42
N GLN A 56 -26.97 5.40 -2.50
CA GLN A 56 -28.28 6.04 -2.52
C GLN A 56 -28.93 6.18 -3.91
N THR A 57 -28.15 6.11 -4.99
CA THR A 57 -28.65 6.29 -6.37
C THR A 57 -27.96 5.33 -7.35
N PRO A 58 -28.56 5.06 -8.53
CA PRO A 58 -27.89 4.28 -9.58
C PRO A 58 -26.55 4.88 -10.03
N GLU A 59 -26.45 6.21 -10.10
CA GLU A 59 -25.21 6.94 -10.43
C GLU A 59 -24.16 6.78 -9.33
N ALA A 60 -24.59 6.73 -8.07
CA ALA A 60 -23.75 6.41 -6.92
C ALA A 60 -23.12 4.99 -7.03
N THR A 61 -23.81 4.03 -7.65
CA THR A 61 -23.26 2.69 -7.91
C THR A 61 -22.06 2.74 -8.86
N ILE A 62 -22.10 3.59 -9.90
CA ILE A 62 -20.98 3.73 -10.84
C ILE A 62 -19.76 4.32 -10.13
N ILE A 63 -19.96 5.39 -9.35
CA ILE A 63 -18.87 6.01 -8.59
C ILE A 63 -18.30 5.02 -7.55
N GLN A 64 -19.14 4.22 -6.90
CA GLN A 64 -18.68 3.19 -5.97
C GLN A 64 -17.86 2.11 -6.67
N GLN A 65 -18.27 1.66 -7.86
CA GLN A 65 -17.49 0.72 -8.67
C GLN A 65 -16.14 1.32 -9.05
N MET A 66 -16.10 2.59 -9.46
CA MET A 66 -14.85 3.28 -9.76
C MET A 66 -13.95 3.37 -8.52
N LEU A 67 -14.48 3.74 -7.35
CA LEU A 67 -13.73 3.76 -6.09
C LEU A 67 -13.12 2.39 -5.80
N ASN A 68 -13.90 1.31 -5.90
CA ASN A 68 -13.41 -0.04 -5.66
C ASN A 68 -12.33 -0.46 -6.66
N GLN A 69 -12.41 -0.02 -7.91
CA GLN A 69 -11.45 -0.36 -8.96
C GLN A 69 -10.17 0.48 -8.92
N LEU A 70 -10.26 1.72 -8.49
CA LEU A 70 -9.20 2.72 -8.63
C LEU A 70 -8.57 3.11 -7.30
N THR A 71 -8.92 2.43 -6.21
CA THR A 71 -8.34 2.66 -4.89
C THR A 71 -7.91 1.33 -4.27
N GLY A 72 -7.01 1.42 -3.31
CA GLY A 72 -6.47 0.25 -2.61
C GLY A 72 -5.50 0.68 -1.52
N GLN A 73 -4.83 -0.30 -0.93
CA GLN A 73 -3.87 -0.09 0.15
C GLN A 73 -2.55 -0.79 -0.16
N LEU A 74 -1.45 -0.05 -0.02
CA LEU A 74 -0.10 -0.55 -0.16
C LEU A 74 0.42 -0.95 1.21
N HIS A 75 0.73 -2.23 1.37
CA HIS A 75 1.32 -2.78 2.58
C HIS A 75 2.84 -2.88 2.44
N PRO A 76 3.62 -2.41 3.42
CA PRO A 76 5.07 -2.45 3.37
C PRO A 76 5.60 -3.86 3.61
N HIS A 77 6.61 -4.23 2.82
CA HIS A 77 7.27 -5.53 2.81
C HIS A 77 8.78 -5.36 2.73
N HIS A 78 9.50 -6.39 3.19
CA HIS A 78 10.92 -6.55 2.98
C HIS A 78 11.20 -7.81 2.17
N CYS A 79 12.20 -7.73 1.28
CA CYS A 79 12.69 -8.92 0.60
C CYS A 79 13.91 -9.47 1.32
N HIS A 80 13.88 -10.76 1.65
CA HIS A 80 14.96 -11.47 2.32
C HIS A 80 16.20 -11.68 1.45
N GLN A 81 16.04 -11.63 0.13
CA GLN A 81 17.13 -11.87 -0.83
C GLN A 81 17.92 -10.59 -1.14
N CYS A 82 17.25 -9.44 -1.25
CA CYS A 82 17.91 -8.17 -1.60
C CYS A 82 17.87 -7.12 -0.49
N ALA A 83 17.23 -7.42 0.65
CA ALA A 83 17.02 -6.54 1.79
C ALA A 83 16.33 -5.19 1.47
N ARG A 84 15.81 -5.01 0.25
CA ARG A 84 15.15 -3.75 -0.14
C ARG A 84 13.72 -3.69 0.40
N PRO A 85 13.31 -2.55 0.98
CA PRO A 85 11.90 -2.29 1.30
C PRO A 85 11.11 -2.02 0.02
N PHE A 86 9.86 -2.43 -0.01
CA PHE A 86 8.89 -2.09 -1.05
C PHE A 86 7.48 -2.22 -0.49
N SER A 87 6.47 -1.81 -1.26
CA SER A 87 5.07 -2.00 -0.85
C SER A 87 4.28 -2.73 -1.93
N LEU A 88 3.32 -3.54 -1.50
CA LEU A 88 2.44 -4.31 -2.37
C LEU A 88 0.98 -4.05 -2.01
N ASP A 89 0.12 -4.00 -3.02
CA ASP A 89 -1.30 -4.26 -2.86
C ASP A 89 -1.51 -5.78 -2.78
N LEU A 90 -1.88 -6.27 -1.60
CA LEU A 90 -1.98 -7.72 -1.33
C LEU A 90 -3.05 -8.43 -2.19
N GLN A 91 -4.02 -7.70 -2.74
CA GLN A 91 -5.08 -8.27 -3.56
C GLN A 91 -4.74 -8.22 -5.05
N ARG A 92 -3.93 -7.25 -5.48
CA ARG A 92 -3.71 -6.96 -6.91
C ARG A 92 -2.31 -7.28 -7.39
N ASP A 93 -1.32 -7.20 -6.51
CA ASP A 93 0.07 -7.41 -6.88
C ASP A 93 0.47 -8.88 -6.72
N LYS A 94 1.46 -9.28 -7.52
CA LYS A 94 2.11 -10.58 -7.31
C LYS A 94 2.87 -10.52 -5.99
N HIS A 95 2.75 -11.59 -5.20
CA HIS A 95 3.45 -11.74 -3.93
C HIS A 95 4.95 -12.05 -4.16
N ALA A 96 5.68 -11.07 -4.70
CA ALA A 96 7.10 -11.16 -5.01
C ALA A 96 7.75 -9.77 -4.96
N CYS A 97 9.06 -9.73 -4.68
CA CYS A 97 9.83 -8.50 -4.66
C CYS A 97 9.95 -7.90 -6.08
N PRO A 98 9.62 -6.62 -6.30
CA PRO A 98 9.72 -5.99 -7.62
C PRO A 98 11.17 -5.72 -8.05
N HIS A 99 12.15 -5.86 -7.16
CA HIS A 99 13.56 -5.59 -7.45
C HIS A 99 14.34 -6.82 -7.91
N CYS A 100 14.05 -7.98 -7.31
CA CYS A 100 14.78 -9.23 -7.59
C CYS A 100 13.87 -10.42 -7.92
N TRP A 101 12.55 -10.23 -7.97
CA TRP A 101 11.54 -11.25 -8.28
C TRP A 101 11.46 -12.43 -7.30
N SER A 102 12.17 -12.35 -6.17
CA SER A 102 12.06 -13.33 -5.10
C SER A 102 10.66 -13.34 -4.48
N GLN A 103 10.14 -14.53 -4.21
CA GLN A 103 8.92 -14.74 -3.42
C GLN A 103 9.20 -14.80 -1.91
N ASP A 104 10.47 -14.83 -1.52
CA ASP A 104 10.92 -14.81 -0.14
C ASP A 104 10.88 -13.37 0.39
N ILE A 105 9.70 -13.00 0.87
CA ILE A 105 9.33 -11.66 1.34
C ILE A 105 8.52 -11.77 2.65
N SER A 106 8.62 -10.74 3.49
CA SER A 106 7.87 -10.64 4.75
C SER A 106 7.20 -9.27 4.85
N SER A 107 6.05 -9.23 5.52
CA SER A 107 5.42 -7.95 5.90
C SER A 107 6.31 -7.23 6.90
N ALA A 108 6.59 -5.95 6.65
CA ALA A 108 7.49 -5.15 7.47
C ALA A 108 7.02 -4.99 8.94
N ASN A 109 5.77 -5.32 9.23
CA ASN A 109 5.16 -5.17 10.56
C ASN A 109 4.84 -6.50 11.27
N MET A 110 5.04 -7.66 10.63
CA MET A 110 4.60 -8.95 11.21
C MET A 110 5.74 -9.90 11.57
N ASP A 111 6.91 -9.75 10.95
CA ASP A 111 8.07 -10.59 11.24
C ASP A 111 9.19 -9.70 11.77
N ASN A 112 9.44 -9.79 13.08
CA ASN A 112 10.57 -9.08 13.67
C ASN A 112 11.90 -9.66 13.18
N THR A 113 11.93 -10.75 12.41
CA THR A 113 13.19 -11.30 11.89
C THR A 113 13.86 -10.34 10.91
N CYS A 114 15.14 -10.08 11.11
CA CYS A 114 15.90 -9.17 10.27
C CYS A 114 16.08 -9.73 8.85
N PRO A 115 15.61 -9.02 7.80
CA PRO A 115 15.67 -9.50 6.43
C PRO A 115 17.10 -9.55 5.87
N LYS A 116 18.06 -8.85 6.50
CA LYS A 116 19.46 -8.79 6.06
C LYS A 116 20.29 -9.96 6.58
N CYS A 117 20.16 -10.29 7.86
CA CYS A 117 21.03 -11.29 8.50
C CYS A 117 20.31 -12.59 8.89
N HIS A 118 18.98 -12.63 8.88
CA HIS A 118 18.16 -13.79 9.29
C HIS A 118 18.36 -14.28 10.72
N GLN A 119 19.20 -13.62 11.51
CA GLN A 119 19.59 -14.03 12.86
C GLN A 119 19.14 -13.04 13.94
N GLY A 120 19.02 -11.75 13.59
CA GLY A 120 18.61 -10.71 14.51
C GLY A 120 17.13 -10.39 14.44
N GLN A 121 16.65 -9.65 15.43
CA GLN A 121 15.31 -9.07 15.44
C GLN A 121 15.37 -7.56 15.17
N VAL A 122 14.38 -7.05 14.45
CA VAL A 122 14.12 -5.65 14.12
C VAL A 122 13.11 -5.15 15.14
N SER A 123 13.55 -4.23 16.00
CA SER A 123 12.71 -3.58 17.01
C SER A 123 13.03 -2.09 17.13
#